data_AF-A0A961AIF1-F1
#
_entry.id   AF-A0A961AIF1-F1
#
_cell.length_a   1.000
_cell.length_b   1.000
_cell.length_c   1.000
_cell.angle_alpha   90.00
_cell.angle_beta   90.00
_cell.angle_gamma   90.00
#
_symmetry.space_group_name_H-M   'P 1'
#
loop_
_entity.id
_entity.type
_entity.pdbx_description
1 polymer ?
#
loop_
_entity_poly.entity_id
_entity_poly.type
_entity_poly.pdbx_seq_one_letter_code
_entity_poly.pdbx_strand_id
1 'polypeptide(L)'
;MLDVQRQRQIGRKQEILFTRRILIAHLAVGWLIPALLLFHHLFFLSAAATAWLLITLGLIVGVTTAQDWCRLALGLSFVALAVTGFGVINFHPEAVTDPETVTLTRRLLPIWGGIASIAYGAAGVILIASVKVRKAVGLGFTLW
;
A
#
# COMPACT_ATOMS: atom_id res chain seq x y z
N MET A 1 37.60 14.74 7.33
CA MET A 1 36.83 14.45 6.09
C MET A 1 36.18 13.06 6.09
N LEU A 2 36.80 12.03 6.69
CA LEU A 2 36.22 10.69 6.82
C LEU A 2 34.86 10.65 7.57
N ASP A 3 34.68 11.44 8.62
CA ASP A 3 33.42 11.42 9.40
C ASP A 3 32.21 11.92 8.60
N VAL A 4 32.42 12.91 7.72
CA VAL A 4 31.36 13.46 6.85
C VAL A 4 30.92 12.43 5.81
N GLN A 5 31.86 11.65 5.26
CA GLN A 5 31.54 10.55 4.35
C GLN A 5 30.80 9.42 5.06
N ARG A 6 31.22 9.08 6.29
CA ARG A 6 30.56 8.08 7.13
C ARG A 6 29.12 8.47 7.47
N GLN A 7 28.88 9.72 7.86
CA GLN A 7 27.54 10.24 8.14
C GLN A 7 26.63 10.22 6.89
N ARG A 8 27.15 10.60 5.72
CA ARG A 8 26.39 10.51 4.46
C ARG A 8 25.99 9.07 4.11
N GLN A 9 26.90 8.11 4.32
CA GLN A 9 26.63 6.71 4.06
C GLN A 9 25.57 6.13 5.02
N ILE A 10 25.63 6.51 6.31
CA ILE A 10 24.61 6.12 7.31
C ILE A 10 23.24 6.69 6.93
N GLY A 11 23.17 7.96 6.53
CA GLY A 11 21.93 8.59 6.09
C GLY A 11 21.29 7.87 4.90
N ARG A 12 22.08 7.53 3.87
CA ARG A 12 21.59 6.76 2.71
C ARG A 12 21.04 5.40 3.09
N LYS A 13 21.74 4.66 3.98
CA LYS A 13 21.25 3.35 4.46
C LYS A 13 19.92 3.48 5.18
N GLN A 14 19.74 4.50 6.02
CA GLN A 14 18.48 4.73 6.73
C GLN A 14 17.32 5.08 5.77
N GLU A 15 17.58 5.89 4.75
CA GLU A 15 16.59 6.22 3.71
C GLU A 15 16.12 4.96 2.97
N ILE A 16 17.05 4.07 2.58
CA ILE A 16 16.75 2.80 1.92
C ILE A 16 15.95 1.87 2.83
N LEU A 17 16.37 1.71 4.09
CA LEU A 17 15.67 0.85 5.05
C LEU A 17 14.25 1.35 5.33
N PHE A 18 14.05 2.67 5.39
CA PHE A 18 12.73 3.26 5.55
C PHE A 18 11.81 2.90 4.38
N THR A 19 12.25 3.14 3.14
CA THR A 19 11.47 2.79 1.95
C THR A 19 11.20 1.29 1.89
N ARG A 20 12.21 0.46 2.15
CA ARG A 20 12.07 -1.00 2.15
C ARG A 20 11.01 -1.47 3.15
N ARG A 21 10.95 -0.90 4.36
CA ARG A 21 9.92 -1.24 5.36
C ARG A 21 8.51 -0.95 4.86
N ILE A 22 8.29 0.17 4.18
CA ILE A 22 6.98 0.50 3.59
C ILE A 22 6.59 -0.56 2.55
N LEU A 23 7.52 -0.92 1.67
CA LEU A 23 7.24 -1.90 0.62
C LEU A 23 6.99 -3.31 1.18
N ILE A 24 7.78 -3.73 2.17
CA ILE A 24 7.56 -5.01 2.87
C ILE A 24 6.22 -5.01 3.62
N ALA A 25 5.85 -3.90 4.26
CA ALA A 25 4.55 -3.78 4.92
C ALA A 25 3.39 -3.94 3.92
N HIS A 26 3.51 -3.34 2.72
CA HIS A 26 2.54 -3.56 1.65
C HIS A 26 2.51 -5.02 1.17
N LEU A 27 3.65 -5.68 1.02
CA LEU A 27 3.70 -7.10 0.64
C LEU A 27 3.03 -8.00 1.68
N ALA A 28 3.22 -7.70 2.97
CA ALA A 28 2.65 -8.47 4.07
C ALA A 28 1.13 -8.24 4.22
N VAL A 29 0.68 -6.98 4.12
CA VAL A 29 -0.72 -6.61 4.37
C VAL A 29 -1.58 -6.66 3.10
N GLY A 30 -0.97 -6.49 1.92
CA GLY A 30 -1.68 -6.37 0.65
C GLY A 30 -2.49 -7.60 0.28
N TRP A 31 -2.08 -8.80 0.72
CA TRP A 31 -2.85 -10.04 0.54
C TRP A 31 -4.01 -10.19 1.53
N LEU A 32 -3.96 -9.49 2.66
CA LEU A 32 -5.01 -9.58 3.68
C LEU A 32 -6.35 -9.06 3.15
N ILE A 33 -6.33 -7.98 2.35
CA ILE A 33 -7.53 -7.36 1.79
C ILE A 33 -8.29 -8.31 0.84
N PRO A 34 -7.69 -8.83 -0.25
CA PRO A 34 -8.39 -9.74 -1.15
C PRO A 34 -8.80 -11.04 -0.45
N ALA A 35 -8.01 -11.55 0.50
CA ALA A 35 -8.35 -12.72 1.30
C ALA A 35 -9.61 -12.47 2.15
N LEU A 36 -9.65 -11.35 2.88
CA LEU A 36 -10.83 -10.96 3.68
C LEU A 36 -12.08 -10.81 2.80
N LEU A 37 -11.96 -10.18 1.63
CA LEU A 37 -13.08 -10.05 0.69
C LEU A 37 -13.58 -11.41 0.20
N LEU A 38 -12.65 -12.35 -0.07
CA LEU A 38 -12.98 -13.70 -0.52
C LEU A 38 -13.70 -14.50 0.58
N PHE A 39 -13.25 -14.39 1.84
CA PHE A 39 -13.91 -15.00 3.00
C PHE A 39 -15.34 -14.51 3.21
N HIS A 40 -15.65 -13.29 2.77
CA HIS A 40 -16.99 -12.70 2.87
C HIS A 40 -17.81 -12.85 1.59
N HIS A 41 -17.40 -13.76 0.69
CA HIS A 41 -18.06 -14.05 -0.59
C HIS A 41 -18.17 -12.84 -1.53
N LEU A 42 -17.34 -11.81 -1.35
CA LEU A 42 -17.28 -10.62 -2.20
C LEU A 42 -16.32 -10.88 -3.37
N PHE A 43 -16.66 -11.87 -4.21
CA PHE A 43 -15.76 -12.39 -5.26
C PHE A 43 -15.30 -11.33 -6.26
N PHE A 44 -16.22 -10.46 -6.71
CA PHE A 44 -15.89 -9.40 -7.66
C PHE A 44 -14.89 -8.37 -7.08
N LEU A 45 -15.15 -7.90 -5.86
CA LEU A 45 -14.26 -6.98 -5.14
C LEU A 45 -12.92 -7.63 -4.82
N SER A 46 -12.91 -8.92 -4.47
CA SER A 46 -11.68 -9.69 -4.24
C SER A 46 -10.84 -9.81 -5.51
N ALA A 47 -11.46 -10.10 -6.66
CA ALA A 47 -10.77 -10.16 -7.95
C ALA A 47 -10.18 -8.79 -8.34
N ALA A 48 -10.95 -7.72 -8.18
CA ALA A 48 -10.48 -6.36 -8.42
C ALA A 48 -9.32 -5.97 -7.50
N ALA A 49 -9.42 -6.27 -6.20
CA ALA A 49 -8.35 -6.02 -5.23
C ALA A 49 -7.09 -6.83 -5.55
N THR A 50 -7.24 -8.07 -6.02
CA THR A 50 -6.12 -8.91 -6.44
C THR A 50 -5.45 -8.36 -7.68
N ALA A 51 -6.21 -7.94 -8.69
CA ALA A 51 -5.67 -7.30 -9.89
C ALA A 51 -4.90 -6.01 -9.52
N TRP A 52 -5.46 -5.20 -8.62
CA TRP A 52 -4.80 -4.01 -8.11
C TRP A 52 -3.48 -4.34 -7.39
N LEU A 53 -3.49 -5.38 -6.54
CA LEU A 53 -2.29 -5.85 -5.87
C LEU A 53 -1.20 -6.22 -6.88
N LEU A 54 -1.52 -6.99 -7.92
CA LEU A 54 -0.57 -7.37 -8.97
C LEU A 54 0.05 -6.14 -9.68
N ILE A 55 -0.76 -5.12 -9.96
CA ILE A 55 -0.26 -3.86 -10.54
C ILE A 55 0.75 -3.20 -9.59
N THR A 56 0.41 -3.11 -8.29
CA THR A 56 1.33 -2.51 -7.30
C THR A 56 2.62 -3.31 -7.12
N LEU A 57 2.59 -4.63 -7.28
CA LEU A 57 3.80 -5.47 -7.28
C LEU A 57 4.71 -5.14 -8.46
N GLY A 58 4.15 -4.96 -9.67
CA GLY A 58 4.92 -4.52 -10.83
C GLY A 58 5.56 -3.15 -10.61
N LEU A 59 4.83 -2.21 -10.01
CA LEU A 59 5.36 -0.90 -9.66
C LEU A 59 6.47 -0.96 -8.61
N ILE A 60 6.38 -1.86 -7.64
CA ILE A 60 7.45 -2.11 -6.66
C ILE A 60 8.75 -2.53 -7.34
N VAL A 61 8.68 -3.41 -8.34
CA VAL A 61 9.87 -3.79 -9.13
C VAL A 61 10.47 -2.56 -9.80
N GLY A 62 9.65 -1.71 -10.44
CA GLY A 62 10.11 -0.45 -11.01
C GLY A 62 10.81 0.47 -10.01
N VAL A 63 10.24 0.61 -8.80
CA VAL A 63 10.81 1.37 -7.69
C VAL A 63 12.19 0.83 -7.26
N THR A 64 12.38 -0.49 -7.22
CA THR A 64 13.68 -1.09 -6.91
C THR A 64 14.73 -0.85 -8.00
N THR A 65 14.31 -0.68 -9.26
CA THR A 65 15.17 -0.39 -10.42
C THR A 65 15.48 1.10 -10.64
N ALA A 66 15.29 1.93 -9.61
CA ALA A 66 15.54 3.37 -9.63
C ALA A 66 14.67 4.22 -10.57
N GLN A 67 13.47 3.74 -10.90
CA GLN A 67 12.52 4.49 -11.72
C GLN A 67 11.62 5.38 -10.84
N ASP A 68 11.86 6.70 -10.85
CA ASP A 68 11.10 7.63 -10.00
C ASP A 68 9.63 7.77 -10.39
N TRP A 69 9.28 7.55 -11.67
CA TRP A 69 7.88 7.51 -12.09
C TRP A 69 7.14 6.39 -11.37
N CYS A 70 7.73 5.20 -11.24
CA CYS A 70 7.09 4.08 -10.56
C CYS A 70 6.78 4.38 -9.10
N ARG A 71 7.59 5.21 -8.42
CA ARG A 71 7.30 5.70 -7.06
C ARG A 71 6.03 6.55 -7.05
N LEU A 72 5.91 7.49 -7.98
CA LEU A 72 4.73 8.36 -8.07
C LEU A 72 3.48 7.56 -8.43
N ALA A 73 3.59 6.66 -9.42
CA ALA A 73 2.49 5.76 -9.80
C ALA A 73 2.06 4.86 -8.63
N LEU A 74 3.02 4.31 -7.87
CA LEU A 74 2.71 3.50 -6.69
C LEU A 74 2.02 4.33 -5.61
N GLY A 75 2.52 5.53 -5.33
CA GLY A 75 1.90 6.45 -4.38
C GLY A 75 0.47 6.84 -4.77
N LEU A 76 0.25 7.18 -6.04
CA LEU A 76 -1.08 7.48 -6.58
C LEU A 76 -2.00 6.27 -6.50
N SER A 77 -1.50 5.07 -6.79
CA SER A 77 -2.28 3.84 -6.69
C SER A 77 -2.74 3.55 -5.25
N PHE A 78 -1.92 3.90 -4.25
CA PHE A 78 -2.29 3.74 -2.83
C PHE A 78 -3.34 4.76 -2.41
N VAL A 79 -3.23 6.01 -2.88
CA VAL A 79 -4.26 7.04 -2.64
C VAL A 79 -5.58 6.65 -3.33
N ALA A 80 -5.53 6.17 -4.57
CA ALA A 80 -6.71 5.70 -5.28
C ALA A 80 -7.37 4.51 -4.57
N LEU A 81 -6.56 3.57 -4.04
CA LEU A 81 -7.08 2.46 -3.24
C LEU A 81 -7.77 2.96 -1.95
N ALA A 82 -7.20 3.96 -1.29
CA ALA A 82 -7.81 4.57 -0.10
C ALA A 82 -9.15 5.25 -0.43
N VAL A 83 -9.21 6.03 -1.51
CA VAL A 83 -10.43 6.72 -1.93
C VAL A 83 -11.51 5.74 -2.36
N THR A 84 -11.15 4.72 -3.14
CA THR A 84 -12.10 3.68 -3.57
C THR A 84 -12.59 2.84 -2.39
N GLY A 85 -11.70 2.48 -1.45
CA GLY A 85 -12.07 1.77 -0.22
C GLY A 85 -13.06 2.58 0.63
N PHE A 86 -12.78 3.86 0.88
CA PHE A 86 -13.72 4.77 1.54
C PHE A 86 -15.05 4.89 0.78
N GLY A 87 -14.99 5.02 -0.55
CA GLY A 87 -16.18 5.16 -1.39
C GLY A 87 -17.10 3.94 -1.30
N VAL A 88 -16.54 2.73 -1.39
CA VAL A 88 -17.31 1.48 -1.27
C VAL A 88 -17.99 1.39 0.10
N ILE A 89 -17.29 1.75 1.18
CA ILE A 89 -17.84 1.69 2.54
C ILE A 89 -19.00 2.68 2.75
N ASN A 90 -18.91 3.89 2.17
CA ASN A 90 -19.87 4.97 2.45
C ASN A 90 -21.03 5.03 1.43
N PHE A 91 -20.78 4.75 0.16
CA PHE A 91 -21.79 4.88 -0.91
C PHE A 91 -22.49 3.56 -1.25
N HIS A 92 -21.88 2.42 -0.93
CA HIS A 92 -22.47 1.09 -1.15
C HIS A 92 -22.45 0.24 0.12
N PRO A 93 -23.08 0.71 1.22
CA PRO A 93 -23.12 -0.03 2.47
C PRO A 93 -23.76 -1.41 2.28
N GLU A 94 -24.76 -1.56 1.40
CA GLU A 94 -25.39 -2.86 1.11
C GLU A 94 -24.41 -3.91 0.54
N ALA A 95 -23.35 -3.49 -0.17
CA ALA A 95 -22.34 -4.40 -0.68
C ALA A 95 -21.47 -5.00 0.44
N VAL A 96 -21.41 -4.33 1.59
CA VAL A 96 -20.51 -4.64 2.71
C VAL A 96 -21.28 -5.18 3.92
N THR A 97 -22.49 -4.66 4.15
CA THR A 97 -23.40 -5.03 5.24
C THR A 97 -24.71 -5.50 4.64
N ASP A 98 -24.79 -6.80 4.36
CA ASP A 98 -26.05 -7.45 4.02
C ASP A 98 -26.79 -7.84 5.31
N PRO A 99 -28.00 -7.31 5.56
CA PRO A 99 -28.75 -7.56 6.79
C PRO A 99 -29.27 -9.00 6.93
N GLU A 100 -29.36 -9.78 5.84
CA GLU A 100 -29.92 -11.15 5.89
C GLU A 100 -28.87 -12.22 6.28
N THR A 101 -27.57 -11.92 6.16
CA THR A 101 -26.48 -12.89 6.34
C THR A 101 -25.46 -12.48 7.40
N VAL A 102 -25.87 -11.64 8.36
CA VAL A 102 -24.99 -10.98 9.34
C VAL A 102 -24.33 -11.97 10.30
N THR A 103 -23.25 -12.60 9.85
CA THR A 103 -22.24 -13.16 10.73
C THR A 103 -21.49 -11.99 11.38
N LEU A 104 -21.10 -12.16 12.65
CA LEU A 104 -20.42 -11.14 13.46
C LEU A 104 -19.16 -10.58 12.76
N THR A 105 -18.53 -11.42 11.92
CA THR A 105 -17.35 -11.10 11.10
C THR A 105 -17.63 -10.05 10.02
N ARG A 106 -18.80 -10.09 9.36
CA ARG A 106 -19.14 -9.17 8.25
C ARG A 106 -19.39 -7.73 8.74
N ARG A 107 -19.81 -7.55 10.01
CA ARG A 107 -19.93 -6.23 10.64
C ARG A 107 -18.59 -5.52 10.85
N LEU A 108 -17.48 -6.27 10.93
CA LEU A 108 -16.15 -5.70 11.11
C LEU A 108 -15.52 -5.23 9.79
N LEU A 109 -16.09 -5.61 8.64
CA LEU A 109 -15.53 -5.27 7.32
C LEU A 109 -15.41 -3.76 7.06
N PRO A 110 -16.40 -2.92 7.41
CA PRO A 110 -16.28 -1.46 7.31
C PRO A 110 -15.15 -0.89 8.17
N ILE A 111 -14.95 -1.45 9.37
CA ILE A 111 -13.89 -1.00 10.30
C ILE A 111 -12.52 -1.35 9.73
N TRP A 112 -12.32 -2.61 9.33
CA TRP A 112 -11.07 -3.06 8.71
C TRP A 112 -10.78 -2.33 7.40
N GLY A 113 -11.80 -2.16 6.55
CA GLY A 113 -11.70 -1.42 5.30
C GLY A 113 -11.34 0.05 5.53
N GLY A 114 -11.91 0.69 6.55
CA GLY A 114 -11.57 2.06 6.94
C GLY A 114 -10.12 2.19 7.42
N ILE A 115 -9.68 1.30 8.31
CA ILE A 115 -8.28 1.27 8.80
C ILE A 115 -7.31 1.06 7.63
N ALA A 116 -7.60 0.09 6.75
CA ALA A 116 -6.79 -0.18 5.57
C ALA A 116 -6.74 1.05 4.65
N SER A 117 -7.87 1.70 4.39
CA SER A 117 -7.94 2.88 3.53
C SER A 117 -7.10 4.03 4.09
N ILE A 118 -7.17 4.30 5.39
CA ILE A 118 -6.35 5.33 6.04
C ILE A 118 -4.86 4.98 5.94
N ALA A 119 -4.49 3.73 6.22
CA ALA A 119 -3.11 3.27 6.16
C ALA A 119 -2.53 3.40 4.73
N TYR A 120 -3.29 2.99 3.72
CA TYR A 120 -2.92 3.13 2.31
C TYR A 120 -2.85 4.60 1.88
N GLY A 121 -3.78 5.44 2.32
CA GLY A 121 -3.75 6.87 2.03
C GLY A 121 -2.48 7.53 2.60
N ALA A 122 -2.16 7.25 3.87
CA ALA A 122 -0.94 7.74 4.51
C ALA A 122 0.33 7.24 3.80
N ALA A 123 0.40 5.94 3.47
CA ALA A 123 1.52 5.36 2.75
C ALA A 123 1.69 5.99 1.35
N GLY A 124 0.58 6.24 0.64
CA GLY A 124 0.58 6.89 -0.67
C GLY A 124 1.13 8.31 -0.61
N VAL A 125 0.67 9.12 0.36
CA VAL A 125 1.20 10.48 0.60
C VAL A 125 2.69 10.44 0.93
N ILE A 126 3.12 9.50 1.78
CA ILE A 126 4.54 9.33 2.14
C ILE A 126 5.37 9.00 0.90
N LEU A 127 4.92 8.10 0.02
CA LEU A 127 5.64 7.73 -1.20
C LEU A 127 5.81 8.93 -2.15
N ILE A 128 4.79 9.77 -2.28
CA ILE A 128 4.79 10.95 -3.15
C ILE A 128 5.67 12.06 -2.57
N ALA A 129 5.42 12.45 -1.32
CA ALA A 129 5.98 13.67 -0.73
C ALA A 129 7.34 13.48 -0.04
N SER A 130 7.69 12.26 0.38
CA SER A 130 8.90 12.04 1.16
C SER A 130 10.18 12.13 0.31
N VAL A 131 11.01 13.12 0.64
CA VAL A 131 12.35 13.28 0.06
C VAL A 131 13.23 12.06 0.35
N LYS A 132 13.05 11.40 1.52
CA LYS A 132 13.80 10.19 1.88
C LYS A 132 13.49 9.05 0.92
N VAL A 133 12.21 8.88 0.57
CA VAL A 133 11.79 7.85 -0.39
C VAL A 133 12.35 8.18 -1.77
N ARG A 134 12.22 9.42 -2.24
CA ARG A 134 12.77 9.83 -3.55
C ARG A 134 14.27 9.56 -3.66
N LYS A 135 15.05 9.89 -2.63
CA LYS A 135 16.49 9.62 -2.58
C LYS A 135 16.81 8.13 -2.60
N ALA A 136 16.08 7.32 -1.81
CA ALA A 136 16.25 5.88 -1.81
C ALA A 136 15.96 5.26 -3.18
N VAL A 137 14.89 5.69 -3.84
CA VAL A 137 14.54 5.24 -5.20
C VAL A 137 15.63 5.64 -6.20
N GLY A 138 16.08 6.90 -6.19
CA GLY A 138 17.11 7.36 -7.11
C GLY A 138 18.46 6.64 -6.99
N LEU A 139 18.73 5.98 -5.87
CA LEU A 139 19.94 5.15 -5.69
C LEU A 139 19.77 3.72 -6.21
N GLY A 140 18.52 3.24 -6.36
CA GLY A 140 18.22 1.83 -6.55
C GLY A 140 18.50 1.01 -5.29
N PHE A 141 17.67 0.00 -5.04
CA PHE A 141 17.87 -0.90 -3.90
C PHE A 141 17.13 -2.22 -4.11
N THR A 142 17.65 -3.30 -3.53
CA THR A 142 16.96 -4.58 -3.47
C THR A 142 15.98 -4.61 -2.30
N LEU A 143 14.97 -5.48 -2.36
CA LEU A 143 14.04 -5.71 -1.24
C LEU A 143 14.63 -6.61 -0.13
N TRP A 144 15.62 -7.43 -0.49
CA TRP A 144 16.37 -8.36 0.37
C TRP A 144 17.82 -7.89 0.51
#